data_AF-A0A959P0C8-F1
#
_entry.id   AF-A0A959P0C8-F1
#
_cell.length_a   1.000
_cell.length_b   1.000
_cell.length_c   1.000
_cell.angle_alpha   90.00
_cell.angle_beta   90.00
_cell.angle_gamma   90.00
#
_symmetry.space_group_name_H-M   'P 1'
#
loop_
_entity.id
_entity.type
_entity.pdbx_description
1 polymer ?
#
loop_
_entity_poly.entity_id
_entity_poly.type
_entity_poly.pdbx_seq_one_letter_code
_entity_poly.pdbx_strand_id
1 'polypeptide(L)'
;LPNTAADDYKFVYKLIKSGMNCARINCAHDSEEVWMKMIDNVKDASKKLNKNCKVTMDLGGPKLRTGAMVPGAQIIHIKPIRDEYGKSISPAKIWIAPPDVIPPNNSADSILPVDEIWFKKIK
;
A
#
# COMPACT_ATOMS: atom_id res chain seq x y z
N LEU A 1 15.64 -3.54 -0.79
CA LEU A 1 16.15 -2.43 -1.58
C LEU A 1 15.06 -2.08 -2.58
N PRO A 2 14.76 -0.80 -2.79
CA PRO A 2 13.87 -0.38 -3.87
C PRO A 2 14.53 -0.58 -5.24
N ASN A 3 13.73 -0.64 -6.31
CA ASN A 3 14.22 -0.77 -7.69
C ASN A 3 15.22 0.37 -8.05
N THR A 4 15.02 1.58 -7.52
CA THR A 4 15.95 2.71 -7.69
C THR A 4 17.40 2.41 -7.27
N ALA A 5 17.65 1.41 -6.41
CA ALA A 5 19.00 0.98 -6.05
C ALA A 5 19.78 0.32 -7.19
N ALA A 6 19.10 -0.13 -8.26
CA ALA A 6 19.74 -0.69 -9.45
C ALA A 6 20.36 0.42 -10.33
N ASP A 7 19.68 1.56 -10.46
CA ASP A 7 20.09 2.61 -11.40
C ASP A 7 20.73 3.83 -10.70
N ASP A 8 20.53 4.03 -9.40
CA ASP A 8 21.14 5.13 -8.63
C ASP A 8 22.20 4.63 -7.64
N TYR A 9 23.45 4.62 -8.08
CA TYR A 9 24.61 4.35 -7.23
C TYR A 9 24.72 5.31 -6.03
N LYS A 10 24.39 6.60 -6.21
CA LYS A 10 24.53 7.61 -5.13
C LYS A 10 23.56 7.32 -4.01
N PHE A 11 22.37 6.80 -4.32
CA PHE A 11 21.42 6.33 -3.33
C PHE A 11 22.01 5.20 -2.47
N VAL A 12 22.54 4.15 -3.09
CA VAL A 12 23.18 3.02 -2.38
C VAL A 12 24.38 3.49 -1.55
N TYR A 13 25.23 4.36 -2.12
CA TYR A 13 26.38 4.93 -1.43
C TYR A 13 25.96 5.69 -0.16
N LYS A 14 24.91 6.53 -0.23
CA LYS A 14 24.39 7.26 0.94
C LYS A 14 23.90 6.30 2.02
N LEU A 15 23.19 5.23 1.67
CA LEU A 15 22.71 4.25 2.65
C LEU A 15 23.87 3.57 3.41
N ILE A 16 24.88 3.09 2.69
CA ILE A 16 26.05 2.45 3.30
C ILE A 16 26.86 3.46 4.12
N LYS A 17 27.01 4.69 3.62
CA LYS A 17 27.67 5.79 4.35
C LYS A 17 26.95 6.07 5.67
N SER A 18 25.62 6.08 5.67
CA SER A 18 24.78 6.31 6.86
C SER A 18 24.70 5.11 7.82
N GLY A 19 25.25 3.94 7.47
CA GLY A 19 25.38 2.80 8.39
C GLY A 19 24.69 1.50 7.94
N MET A 20 24.14 1.44 6.73
CA MET A 20 23.62 0.17 6.20
C MET A 20 24.77 -0.86 6.10
N ASN A 21 24.61 -2.00 6.77
CA ASN A 21 25.55 -3.13 6.79
C ASN A 21 24.99 -4.41 6.14
N CYS A 22 23.73 -4.36 5.71
CA CYS A 22 23.05 -5.44 5.01
C CYS A 22 22.05 -4.86 4.01
N ALA A 23 22.18 -5.25 2.75
CA ALA A 23 21.30 -4.90 1.65
C ALA A 23 20.40 -6.10 1.31
N ARG A 24 19.15 -6.05 1.78
CA ARG A 24 18.13 -7.05 1.42
C ARG A 24 17.58 -6.77 0.02
N ILE A 25 17.63 -7.74 -0.89
CA ILE A 25 16.95 -7.72 -2.18
C ILE A 25 15.74 -8.65 -2.08
N ASN A 26 14.55 -8.13 -2.37
CA ASN A 26 13.32 -8.92 -2.33
C ASN A 26 13.07 -9.53 -3.71
N CYS A 27 13.31 -10.82 -3.85
CA CYS A 27 13.22 -11.55 -5.11
C CYS A 27 11.78 -11.90 -5.52
N ALA A 28 10.77 -11.42 -4.78
CA ALA A 28 9.39 -11.50 -5.22
C ALA A 28 9.02 -10.47 -6.30
N HIS A 29 9.93 -9.53 -6.57
CA HIS A 29 9.77 -8.43 -7.51
C HIS A 29 11.04 -8.26 -8.33
N ASP A 30 10.93 -7.58 -9.46
CA ASP A 30 12.02 -7.33 -10.41
C ASP A 30 12.60 -8.62 -11.02
N SER A 31 13.74 -8.49 -11.72
CA SER A 31 14.41 -9.59 -12.44
C SER A 31 15.86 -9.76 -12.00
N GLU A 32 16.48 -10.86 -12.42
CA GLU A 32 17.89 -11.16 -12.15
C GLU A 32 18.82 -10.02 -12.58
N GLU A 33 18.58 -9.40 -13.73
CA GLU A 33 19.37 -8.29 -14.24
C GLU A 33 19.32 -7.07 -13.31
N VAL A 34 18.14 -6.77 -12.77
CA VAL A 34 17.94 -5.67 -11.82
C VAL A 34 18.65 -5.99 -10.50
N TRP A 35 18.52 -7.21 -9.99
CA TRP A 35 19.18 -7.63 -8.76
C TRP A 35 20.71 -7.57 -8.89
N MET A 36 21.25 -7.98 -10.04
CA MET A 36 22.69 -7.89 -10.31
C MET A 36 23.21 -6.45 -10.28
N LYS A 37 22.50 -5.51 -10.92
CA LYS A 37 22.84 -4.08 -10.81
C LYS A 37 22.83 -3.57 -9.37
N MET A 38 21.83 -3.97 -8.56
CA MET A 38 21.80 -3.61 -7.14
C MET A 38 23.01 -4.19 -6.39
N ILE A 39 23.36 -5.45 -6.65
CA ILE A 39 24.51 -6.13 -6.05
C ILE A 39 25.81 -5.41 -6.38
N ASP A 40 26.00 -5.03 -7.64
CA ASP A 40 27.21 -4.34 -8.09
C ASP A 40 27.32 -2.96 -7.44
N ASN A 41 26.24 -2.19 -7.39
CA ASN A 41 26.21 -0.91 -6.67
C ASN A 41 26.54 -1.06 -5.18
N VAL A 42 26.01 -2.10 -4.51
CA VAL A 42 26.31 -2.38 -3.09
C VAL A 42 27.78 -2.74 -2.91
N LYS A 43 28.34 -3.60 -3.77
CA LYS A 43 29.75 -4.01 -3.72
C LYS A 43 30.68 -2.82 -3.93
N ASP A 44 30.40 -1.98 -4.93
CA ASP A 44 31.24 -0.83 -5.26
C ASP A 44 31.18 0.25 -4.17
N ALA A 45 30.00 0.54 -3.63
CA ALA A 45 29.86 1.46 -2.51
C ALA A 45 30.55 0.92 -1.23
N SER A 46 30.44 -0.39 -0.96
CA SER A 46 31.12 -1.04 0.17
C SER A 46 32.63 -0.92 0.08
N LYS A 47 33.21 -1.22 -1.10
CA LYS A 47 34.64 -1.06 -1.37
C LYS A 47 35.08 0.40 -1.19
N LYS A 48 34.35 1.34 -1.80
CA LYS A 48 34.69 2.77 -1.77
C LYS A 48 34.64 3.39 -0.37
N LEU A 49 33.75 2.89 0.49
CA LEU A 49 33.58 3.36 1.87
C LEU A 49 34.40 2.57 2.89
N ASN A 50 35.11 1.52 2.46
CA ASN A 50 35.76 0.55 3.34
C ASN A 50 34.81 0.02 4.43
N LYS A 51 33.57 -0.29 4.04
CA LYS A 51 32.53 -0.82 4.93
C LYS A 51 32.09 -2.20 4.44
N ASN A 52 31.83 -3.10 5.38
CA ASN A 52 31.28 -4.41 5.06
C ASN A 52 29.74 -4.33 5.02
N CYS A 53 29.17 -4.32 3.82
CA CYS A 53 27.73 -4.47 3.62
C CYS A 53 27.44 -5.81 2.93
N LYS A 54 26.76 -6.72 3.62
CA LYS A 54 26.34 -8.01 3.05
C LYS A 54 25.15 -7.81 2.11
N VAL A 55 24.98 -8.68 1.13
CA VAL A 55 23.74 -8.77 0.35
C VAL A 55 22.95 -9.97 0.86
N THR A 56 21.65 -9.79 1.11
CA THR A 56 20.74 -10.89 1.43
C THR A 56 19.66 -11.01 0.37
N MET A 57 19.53 -12.21 -0.20
CA MET A 57 18.50 -12.52 -1.19
C MET A 57 17.29 -13.08 -0.44
N ASP A 58 16.18 -12.36 -0.46
CA ASP A 58 14.94 -12.74 0.18
C ASP A 58 14.00 -13.35 -0.87
N LEU A 59 13.90 -14.68 -0.86
CA LEU A 59 13.13 -15.44 -1.81
C LEU A 59 11.63 -15.22 -1.59
N GLY A 60 10.86 -15.05 -2.68
CA GLY A 60 9.42 -14.84 -2.58
C GLY A 60 8.66 -15.98 -1.91
N GLY A 61 9.19 -17.22 -1.98
CA GLY A 61 8.56 -18.42 -1.43
C GLY A 61 7.23 -18.80 -2.09
N PRO A 62 6.61 -19.91 -1.67
CA PRO A 62 5.27 -20.28 -2.13
C PRO A 62 4.26 -19.23 -1.67
N LYS A 63 3.50 -18.68 -2.63
CA LYS A 63 2.53 -17.61 -2.41
C LYS A 63 1.17 -18.01 -2.94
N LEU A 64 0.21 -18.21 -2.03
CA LEU A 64 -1.20 -18.25 -2.41
C LEU A 64 -1.56 -16.86 -2.95
N ARG A 65 -2.10 -16.84 -4.16
CA ARG A 65 -2.60 -15.65 -4.84
C ARG A 65 -3.98 -16.00 -5.37
N THR A 66 -4.95 -15.12 -5.16
CA THR A 66 -6.21 -15.21 -5.88
C THR A 66 -5.96 -14.76 -7.32
N GLY A 67 -6.73 -15.31 -8.26
CA GLY A 67 -6.78 -14.78 -9.62
C GLY A 67 -7.47 -13.42 -9.68
N ALA A 68 -7.76 -12.96 -10.89
CA ALA A 68 -8.62 -11.81 -11.09
C ALA A 68 -9.95 -12.03 -10.37
N MET A 69 -10.39 -11.02 -9.61
CA MET A 69 -11.71 -11.03 -9.00
C MET A 69 -12.73 -10.54 -10.02
N VAL A 70 -13.87 -11.22 -10.13
CA VAL A 70 -15.02 -10.70 -10.87
C VAL A 70 -15.46 -9.40 -10.19
N PRO A 71 -15.65 -8.28 -10.92
CA PRO A 71 -16.18 -7.06 -10.33
C PRO A 71 -17.47 -7.36 -9.55
N GLY A 72 -17.44 -7.11 -8.25
CA GLY A 72 -18.57 -7.30 -7.34
C GLY A 72 -19.29 -6.00 -7.06
N ALA A 73 -20.25 -6.06 -6.13
CA ALA A 73 -20.89 -4.87 -5.59
C ALA A 73 -19.84 -3.88 -5.07
N GLN A 74 -20.00 -2.60 -5.39
CA GLN A 74 -19.11 -1.56 -4.90
C GLN A 74 -19.24 -1.42 -3.37
N ILE A 75 -18.12 -1.19 -2.70
CA ILE A 75 -18.05 -1.06 -1.25
C ILE A 75 -17.87 0.42 -0.90
N ILE A 76 -18.70 0.91 0.03
CA ILE A 76 -18.52 2.22 0.65
C ILE A 76 -17.92 2.01 2.04
N HIS A 77 -16.76 2.60 2.31
CA HIS A 77 -16.14 2.56 3.62
C HIS A 77 -16.72 3.64 4.52
N ILE A 78 -17.48 3.23 5.53
CA ILE A 78 -18.13 4.13 6.48
C ILE A 78 -17.53 3.87 7.86
N LYS A 79 -17.02 4.93 8.51
CA LYS A 79 -16.40 4.84 9.84
C LYS A 79 -16.96 5.93 10.75
N PRO A 80 -17.32 5.61 12.00
CA PRO A 80 -17.62 6.65 12.99
C PRO A 80 -16.34 7.41 13.33
N ILE A 81 -16.50 8.64 13.82
CA ILE A 81 -15.38 9.43 14.32
C ILE A 81 -14.97 8.85 15.67
N ARG A 82 -13.68 8.58 15.84
CA ARG A 82 -13.10 7.99 17.06
C ARG A 82 -11.96 8.86 17.59
N ASP A 83 -11.75 8.84 18.90
CA ASP A 83 -10.60 9.48 19.54
C ASP A 83 -9.32 8.63 19.40
N GLU A 84 -8.21 9.12 19.94
CA GLU A 84 -6.90 8.43 19.94
C GLU A 84 -6.92 7.09 20.69
N TYR A 85 -7.91 6.88 21.58
CA TYR A 85 -8.13 5.64 22.31
C TYR A 85 -9.11 4.70 21.58
N GLY A 86 -9.60 5.09 20.39
CA GLY A 86 -10.53 4.32 19.58
C GLY A 86 -12.00 4.38 20.05
N LYS A 87 -12.34 5.23 21.01
CA LYS A 87 -13.72 5.41 21.48
C LYS A 87 -14.50 6.28 20.50
N SER A 88 -15.72 5.84 20.17
CA SER A 88 -16.60 6.59 19.26
C SER A 88 -17.00 7.93 19.87
N ILE A 89 -16.65 9.02 19.20
CA ILE A 89 -17.04 10.40 19.55
C ILE A 89 -18.38 10.75 18.90
N SER A 90 -18.58 10.35 17.65
CA SER A 90 -19.84 10.56 16.94
C SER A 90 -20.19 9.37 16.04
N PRO A 91 -21.49 9.07 15.87
CA PRO A 91 -21.92 8.06 14.91
C PRO A 91 -21.63 8.52 13.48
N ALA A 92 -21.43 7.57 12.58
CA ALA A 92 -21.47 7.86 11.14
C ALA A 92 -22.93 7.97 10.70
N LYS A 93 -23.25 9.03 9.96
CA LYS A 93 -24.57 9.27 9.38
C LYS A 93 -24.57 8.86 7.91
N ILE A 94 -25.46 7.94 7.57
CA ILE A 94 -25.57 7.38 6.22
C ILE A 94 -26.90 7.82 5.63
N TRP A 95 -26.85 8.38 4.43
CA TRP A 95 -28.04 8.69 3.64
C TRP A 95 -28.33 7.54 2.69
N ILE A 96 -29.42 6.81 2.91
CA ILE A 96 -29.85 5.71 2.05
C ILE A 96 -31.03 6.20 1.24
N ALA A 97 -30.85 6.40 -0.07
CA ALA A 97 -31.90 6.92 -0.95
C ALA A 97 -31.61 6.59 -2.43
N PRO A 98 -32.58 6.79 -3.34
CA PRO A 98 -32.32 6.75 -4.77
C PRO A 98 -31.19 7.69 -5.21
N PRO A 99 -30.46 7.41 -6.30
CA PRO A 99 -29.28 8.17 -6.74
C PRO A 99 -29.50 9.69 -6.85
N ASP A 100 -30.72 10.11 -7.16
CA ASP A 100 -31.07 11.53 -7.37
C ASP A 100 -31.52 12.26 -6.09
N VAL A 101 -31.58 11.56 -4.95
CA VAL A 101 -32.06 12.11 -3.68
C VAL A 101 -30.90 12.41 -2.75
N ILE A 102 -30.56 13.69 -2.61
CA ILE A 102 -29.41 14.17 -1.83
C ILE A 102 -29.83 14.48 -0.38
N PRO A 103 -28.99 14.21 0.64
CA PRO A 103 -29.26 14.61 2.02
C PRO A 103 -29.39 16.14 2.15
N PRO A 104 -30.39 16.65 2.90
CA PRO A 104 -30.52 18.08 3.14
C PRO A 104 -29.30 18.58 3.92
N ASN A 105 -28.83 19.79 3.58
CA ASN A 105 -27.72 20.49 4.25
C ASN A 105 -26.42 19.68 4.38
N ASN A 106 -26.18 18.72 3.47
CA ASN A 106 -25.02 17.83 3.53
C ASN A 106 -24.89 17.11 4.90
N SER A 107 -26.04 16.72 5.46
CA SER A 107 -26.17 16.19 6.82
C SER A 107 -25.65 14.76 7.04
N ALA A 108 -25.17 14.10 5.97
CA ALA A 108 -24.67 12.73 6.01
C ALA A 108 -23.18 12.67 5.64
N ASP A 109 -22.47 11.75 6.28
CA ASP A 109 -21.05 11.50 6.04
C ASP A 109 -20.84 10.65 4.78
N SER A 110 -21.87 9.92 4.34
CA SER A 110 -21.85 9.09 3.13
C SER A 110 -23.25 8.88 2.57
N ILE A 111 -23.34 8.74 1.24
CA ILE A 111 -24.58 8.42 0.51
C ILE A 111 -24.47 6.99 -0.01
N LEU A 112 -25.43 6.14 0.34
CA LEU A 112 -25.60 4.81 -0.21
C LEU A 112 -26.77 4.85 -1.20
N PRO A 113 -26.50 4.97 -2.51
CA PRO A 113 -27.55 4.96 -3.51
C PRO A 113 -28.20 3.57 -3.56
N VAL A 114 -29.53 3.53 -3.50
CA VAL A 114 -30.31 2.30 -3.56
C VAL A 114 -31.39 2.41 -4.63
N ASP A 115 -31.76 1.28 -5.22
CA ASP A 115 -32.83 1.24 -6.20
C ASP A 115 -34.18 1.72 -5.61
N GLU A 116 -35.02 2.38 -6.42
CA GLU A 116 -36.30 2.92 -5.98
C GLU A 116 -37.27 1.83 -5.49
N ILE A 117 -37.28 0.67 -6.15
CA ILE A 117 -38.14 -0.47 -5.79
C ILE A 117 -37.68 -1.02 -4.45
N TRP A 118 -36.37 -1.10 -4.23
CA TRP A 118 -35.82 -1.49 -2.93
C TRP A 118 -36.16 -0.48 -1.84
N PHE A 119 -35.99 0.82 -2.12
CA PHE A 119 -36.27 1.89 -1.17
C PHE A 119 -37.75 1.90 -0.74
N LYS A 120 -38.68 1.70 -1.68
CA LYS A 120 -40.13 1.58 -1.41
C LYS A 120 -40.51 0.37 -0.55
N LYS A 121 -39.66 -0.66 -0.44
CA LYS A 121 -39.92 -1.83 0.42
C LYS A 121 -39.52 -1.63 1.88
N ILE A 122 -38.68 -0.63 2.15
CA ILE A 122 -38.15 -0.34 3.50
C ILE A 122 -38.88 0.82 4.16
N LYS A 123 -39.52 1.67 3.35
CA LYS A 123 -40.40 2.75 3.80
C LYS A 123 -41.80 2.22 4.12
#